data_AF-A0A2A3IXM9-F1
#
_entry.id   AF-A0A2A3IXM9-F1
#
_cell.length_a   1.000
_cell.length_b   1.000
_cell.length_c   1.000
_cell.angle_alpha   90.00
_cell.angle_beta   90.00
_cell.angle_gamma   90.00
#
_symmetry.space_group_name_H-M   'P 1'
#
loop_
_entity.id
_entity.type
_entity.pdbx_description
1 polymer ?
#
loop_
_entity_poly.entity_id
_entity_poly.type
_entity_poly.pdbx_seq_one_letter_code
_entity_poly.pdbx_strand_id
1 'polypeptide(L)'
;MAFAHQEADYNGHYGIQEVCSICPLAQITLCKEAWVKPDLAEVTRHARALGATGPVEIDERAIIVEGLDGPTRNYLQQVFGFQCHDRNNPHLYRQHGRAPIGWEAENGTPTP
;
A
#
# COMPACT_ATOMS: atom_id res chain seq x y z
N MET A 1 9.79 -9.22 -4.68
CA MET A 1 8.61 -10.09 -4.78
C MET A 1 8.95 -11.40 -4.09
N ALA A 2 8.37 -11.64 -2.94
CA ALA A 2 8.63 -12.85 -2.15
C ALA A 2 8.21 -14.14 -2.91
N PHE A 3 7.36 -14.03 -3.93
CA PHE A 3 7.02 -15.12 -4.86
C PHE A 3 8.25 -15.75 -5.56
N ALA A 4 9.26 -14.95 -5.95
CA ALA A 4 10.49 -15.49 -6.54
C ALA A 4 11.31 -16.32 -5.54
N HIS A 5 11.01 -16.17 -4.24
CA HIS A 5 11.63 -16.88 -3.13
C HIS A 5 10.66 -17.89 -2.46
N GLN A 6 9.49 -18.16 -3.06
CA GLN A 6 8.45 -19.04 -2.52
C GLN A 6 7.93 -18.66 -1.12
N GLU A 7 8.13 -17.40 -0.72
CA GLU A 7 7.64 -16.86 0.54
C GLU A 7 6.34 -16.10 0.32
N ALA A 8 5.44 -16.18 1.30
CA ALA A 8 4.17 -15.46 1.25
C ALA A 8 4.43 -13.95 1.39
N ASP A 9 4.05 -13.19 0.36
CA ASP A 9 4.23 -11.74 0.29
C ASP A 9 2.99 -11.03 0.88
N TYR A 10 2.97 -10.86 2.21
CA TYR A 10 1.91 -10.14 2.91
C TYR A 10 2.15 -8.63 2.91
N ASN A 11 2.26 -8.05 1.72
CA ASN A 11 2.46 -6.61 1.52
C ASN A 11 1.16 -5.78 1.55
N GLY A 12 0.02 -6.42 1.80
CA GLY A 12 -1.27 -5.75 1.99
C GLY A 12 -1.98 -5.31 0.71
N HIS A 13 -1.58 -5.81 -0.47
CA HIS A 13 -2.16 -5.42 -1.76
C HIS A 13 -3.64 -5.82 -1.95
N TYR A 14 -4.23 -6.63 -1.07
CA TYR A 14 -5.59 -7.13 -1.23
C TYR A 14 -6.65 -6.02 -1.32
N GLY A 15 -6.45 -4.91 -0.60
CA GLY A 15 -7.34 -3.73 -0.67
C GLY A 15 -7.21 -2.90 -1.95
N ILE A 16 -6.17 -3.13 -2.75
CA ILE A 16 -5.86 -2.40 -3.99
C ILE A 16 -5.48 -3.35 -5.14
N GLN A 17 -6.37 -4.28 -5.47
CA GLN A 17 -6.08 -5.37 -6.42
C GLN A 17 -5.66 -4.90 -7.83
N GLU A 18 -5.95 -3.66 -8.17
CA GLU A 18 -5.69 -3.08 -9.48
C GLU A 18 -4.21 -2.73 -9.70
N VAL A 19 -3.37 -2.75 -8.66
CA VAL A 19 -1.94 -2.42 -8.80
C VAL A 19 -1.06 -3.63 -9.11
N CYS A 20 -1.56 -4.86 -8.97
CA CYS A 20 -0.74 -6.07 -9.09
C CYS A 20 -1.50 -7.20 -9.79
N SER A 21 -1.24 -7.41 -11.09
CA SER A 21 -1.79 -8.54 -11.87
C SER A 21 -0.93 -9.82 -11.82
N ILE A 22 0.20 -9.78 -11.11
CA ILE A 22 1.22 -10.84 -11.09
C ILE A 22 1.15 -11.73 -9.85
N CYS A 23 0.22 -11.46 -8.93
CA CYS A 23 0.07 -12.24 -7.71
C CYS A 23 -0.61 -13.60 -8.01
N PRO A 24 -0.06 -14.74 -7.56
CA PRO A 24 -0.71 -16.04 -7.73
C PRO A 24 -2.04 -16.11 -6.97
N LEU A 25 -3.02 -16.85 -7.51
CA LEU A 25 -4.34 -17.02 -6.90
C LEU A 25 -4.29 -17.56 -5.46
N ALA A 26 -3.36 -18.48 -5.19
CA ALA A 26 -3.17 -19.02 -3.85
C ALA A 26 -2.75 -17.93 -2.85
N GLN A 27 -1.84 -17.03 -3.26
CA GLN A 27 -1.41 -15.89 -2.44
C GLN A 27 -2.55 -14.88 -2.24
N ILE A 28 -3.34 -14.61 -3.28
CA ILE A 28 -4.53 -13.73 -3.16
C ILE A 28 -5.49 -14.29 -2.11
N THR A 29 -5.72 -15.61 -2.11
CA THR A 29 -6.61 -16.26 -1.13
C THR A 29 -6.07 -16.12 0.29
N LEU A 30 -4.77 -16.39 0.51
CA LEU A 30 -4.14 -16.22 1.82
C LEU A 30 -4.21 -14.76 2.30
N CYS A 31 -3.90 -13.80 1.42
CA CYS A 31 -4.00 -12.40 1.75
C CYS A 31 -5.45 -12.01 2.08
N LYS A 32 -6.44 -12.47 1.31
CA LYS A 32 -7.86 -12.23 1.57
C LYS A 32 -8.29 -12.70 2.96
N GLU A 33 -7.90 -13.91 3.34
CA GLU A 33 -8.27 -14.51 4.63
C GLU A 33 -7.59 -13.80 5.80
N ALA A 34 -6.35 -13.33 5.61
CA ALA A 34 -5.61 -12.57 6.62
C ALA A 34 -5.96 -11.07 6.63
N TRP A 35 -6.70 -10.56 5.64
CA TRP A 35 -6.91 -9.14 5.46
C TRP A 35 -7.94 -8.60 6.45
N VAL A 36 -7.42 -7.89 7.45
CA VAL A 36 -8.20 -7.25 8.50
C VAL A 36 -7.81 -5.78 8.55
N LYS A 37 -8.80 -4.88 8.59
CA LYS A 37 -8.53 -3.46 8.76
C LYS A 37 -7.83 -3.25 10.12
N PRO A 38 -6.63 -2.67 10.15
CA PRO A 38 -5.89 -2.49 11.38
C PRO A 38 -6.50 -1.37 12.25
N ASP A 39 -6.18 -1.39 13.54
CA ASP A 39 -6.60 -0.35 14.47
C ASP A 39 -5.84 0.96 14.21
N LEU A 40 -6.57 2.08 14.19
CA LEU A 40 -6.00 3.39 13.87
C LEU A 40 -4.97 3.86 14.91
N ALA A 41 -5.18 3.58 16.20
CA ALA A 41 -4.27 4.02 17.24
C ALA A 41 -2.93 3.27 17.14
N GLU A 42 -2.97 1.96 16.88
CA GLU A 42 -1.76 1.15 16.68
C GLU A 42 -0.99 1.56 15.42
N VAL A 43 -1.67 1.75 14.29
CA VAL A 43 -1.03 2.24 13.06
C VAL A 43 -0.39 3.60 13.29
N THR A 44 -1.10 4.52 13.95
CA THR A 44 -0.58 5.85 14.28
C THR A 44 0.68 5.76 15.15
N ARG A 45 0.67 4.89 16.17
CA ARG A 45 1.83 4.66 17.05
C ARG A 45 3.06 4.22 16.27
N HIS A 46 2.90 3.24 15.38
CA HIS A 46 3.99 2.74 14.53
C HIS A 46 4.45 3.81 13.52
N ALA A 47 3.53 4.48 12.83
CA ALA A 47 3.85 5.50 11.84
C ALA A 47 4.63 6.68 12.47
N ARG A 48 4.23 7.12 13.68
CA ARG A 48 4.95 8.17 14.41
C ARG A 48 6.34 7.74 14.84
N ALA A 49 6.51 6.48 15.28
CA ALA A 49 7.83 5.94 15.60
C ALA A 49 8.79 5.90 14.40
N LEU A 50 8.25 5.84 13.18
CA LEU A 50 9.00 5.88 11.92
C LEU A 50 9.20 7.30 11.37
N GLY A 51 8.66 8.32 12.04
CA GLY A 51 8.84 9.73 11.67
C GLY A 51 7.74 10.33 10.81
N ALA A 52 6.54 9.73 10.74
CA ALA A 52 5.42 10.31 10.00
C ALA A 52 5.08 11.71 10.54
N THR A 53 4.92 12.68 9.65
CA THR A 53 4.77 14.11 10.00
C THR A 53 3.33 14.60 9.97
N GLY A 54 2.50 14.04 9.10
CA GLY A 54 1.12 14.47 8.89
C GLY A 54 0.06 13.51 9.45
N PRO A 55 -1.23 13.71 9.11
CA PRO A 55 -2.31 12.83 9.55
C PRO A 55 -2.09 11.37 9.15
N VAL A 56 -2.56 10.46 9.99
CA VAL A 56 -2.63 9.02 9.71
C VAL A 56 -4.09 8.65 9.56
N GLU A 57 -4.45 8.06 8.42
CA GLU A 57 -5.81 7.65 8.10
C GLU A 57 -5.81 6.18 7.67
N ILE A 58 -6.95 5.50 7.86
CA ILE A 58 -7.18 4.16 7.34
C ILE A 58 -8.57 4.14 6.71
N ASP A 59 -8.63 3.98 5.40
CA ASP A 59 -9.89 3.81 4.69
C ASP A 59 -10.25 2.31 4.59
N GLU A 60 -11.05 1.93 3.61
CA GLU A 60 -11.40 0.52 3.39
C GLU A 60 -10.31 -0.25 2.64
N ARG A 61 -9.28 0.42 2.12
CA ARG A 61 -8.33 -0.12 1.13
C ARG A 61 -6.88 -0.02 1.58
N ALA A 62 -6.50 1.05 2.28
CA ALA A 62 -5.12 1.36 2.65
C ALA A 62 -5.00 2.21 3.92
N ILE A 63 -3.81 2.18 4.49
CA ILE A 63 -3.26 3.16 5.42
C ILE A 63 -2.69 4.32 4.59
N ILE A 64 -3.05 5.54 4.96
CA ILE A 64 -2.54 6.77 4.35
C ILE A 64 -1.71 7.51 5.40
N VAL A 65 -0.44 7.76 5.09
CA VAL A 65 0.50 8.50 5.94
C VAL A 65 1.06 9.71 5.20
N GLU A 66 1.88 10.50 5.90
CA GLU A 66 2.62 11.61 5.31
C GLU A 66 4.01 11.70 5.94
N GLY A 67 5.02 11.92 5.10
CA GLY A 67 6.42 12.08 5.49
C GLY A 67 7.20 10.77 5.59
N LEU A 68 6.65 9.66 5.12
CA LEU A 68 7.32 8.35 5.15
C LEU A 68 7.83 7.95 3.76
N ASP A 69 9.06 7.45 3.72
CA ASP A 69 9.72 6.98 2.50
C ASP A 69 9.25 5.57 2.08
N GLY A 70 9.84 5.02 1.01
CA GLY A 70 9.52 3.67 0.53
C GLY A 70 9.74 2.57 1.60
N PRO A 71 10.94 2.46 2.19
CA PRO A 71 11.25 1.45 3.21
C PRO A 71 10.33 1.49 4.43
N THR A 72 10.06 2.67 5.00
CA THR A 72 9.22 2.81 6.20
C THR A 72 7.75 2.45 5.93
N ARG A 73 7.21 2.81 4.76
CA ARG A 73 5.86 2.39 4.35
C ARG A 73 5.79 0.89 4.10
N ASN A 74 6.82 0.30 3.50
CA ASN A 74 6.89 -1.15 3.29
C ASN A 74 6.97 -1.93 4.61
N TYR A 75 7.57 -1.35 5.66
CA TYR A 75 7.51 -1.92 6.99
C TYR A 75 6.07 -1.93 7.54
N LEU A 76 5.34 -0.82 7.44
CA LEU A 76 3.94 -0.76 7.89
C LEU A 76 3.06 -1.77 7.13
N GLN A 77 3.29 -1.93 5.82
CA GLN A 77 2.62 -2.91 4.99
C GLN A 77 2.78 -4.34 5.52
N GLN A 78 4.00 -4.73 5.85
CA GLN A 78 4.30 -6.07 6.35
C GLN A 78 3.78 -6.29 7.77
N VAL A 79 3.88 -5.27 8.63
CA VAL A 79 3.42 -5.38 10.03
C VAL A 79 1.90 -5.53 10.11
N PHE A 80 1.16 -4.77 9.31
CA PHE A 80 -0.30 -4.76 9.38
C PHE A 80 -0.98 -5.63 8.32
N GLY A 81 -0.22 -6.22 7.38
CA GLY A 81 -0.79 -6.96 6.26
C GLY A 81 -1.77 -6.11 5.43
N PHE A 82 -1.55 -4.78 5.40
CA PHE A 82 -2.47 -3.80 4.85
C PHE A 82 -1.69 -2.76 4.04
N GLN A 83 -2.20 -2.37 2.86
CA GLN A 83 -1.47 -1.42 2.02
C GLN A 83 -1.15 -0.14 2.79
N CYS A 84 0.05 0.43 2.59
CA CYS A 84 0.41 1.75 3.10
C CYS A 84 0.89 2.62 1.94
N HIS A 85 0.47 3.87 1.87
CA HIS A 85 1.05 4.85 0.95
C HIS A 85 1.19 6.22 1.59
N ASP A 86 2.05 7.04 0.98
CA ASP A 86 2.22 8.42 1.41
C ASP A 86 1.23 9.26 0.61
N ARG A 87 0.64 10.28 1.23
CA ARG A 87 -0.29 11.19 0.55
C ARG A 87 0.36 11.89 -0.65
N ASN A 88 1.65 12.20 -0.56
CA ASN A 88 2.41 12.84 -1.65
C ASN A 88 2.91 11.83 -2.69
N ASN A 89 2.78 10.53 -2.42
CA ASN A 89 3.16 9.45 -3.33
C ASN A 89 2.04 8.39 -3.38
N PRO A 90 0.85 8.75 -3.90
CA PRO A 90 -0.28 7.84 -3.96
C PRO A 90 0.00 6.68 -4.92
N HIS A 91 -0.60 5.52 -4.67
CA HIS A 91 -0.63 4.46 -5.66
C HIS A 91 -1.66 4.81 -6.74
N LEU A 92 -1.17 5.22 -7.91
CA LEU A 92 -2.01 5.41 -9.08
C LEU A 92 -2.41 4.06 -9.70
N TYR A 93 -3.57 4.03 -10.35
CA TYR A 93 -4.12 2.84 -10.99
C TYR A 93 -3.10 2.18 -11.91
N ARG A 94 -2.80 0.89 -11.67
CA ARG A 94 -1.80 0.08 -12.40
C ARG A 94 -0.34 0.58 -12.36
N GLN A 95 0.00 1.53 -11.49
CA GLN A 95 1.32 2.16 -11.49
C GLN A 95 2.21 1.77 -10.31
N HIS A 96 1.79 0.93 -9.37
CA HIS A 96 2.63 0.36 -8.29
C HIS A 96 3.68 1.32 -7.66
N GLY A 97 3.31 2.59 -7.44
CA GLY A 97 4.21 3.61 -6.87
C GLY A 97 5.37 4.05 -7.79
N ARG A 98 5.26 3.80 -9.10
CA ARG A 98 6.17 4.32 -10.12
C ARG A 98 5.91 5.81 -10.33
N ALA A 99 6.95 6.53 -10.75
CA ALA A 99 6.84 7.94 -11.10
C ALA A 99 5.79 8.15 -12.23
N PRO A 100 5.07 9.28 -12.25
CA PRO A 100 4.11 9.60 -13.33
C PRO A 100 4.78 9.74 -14.71
N ILE A 101 6.10 9.90 -14.74
CA ILE A 101 6.87 10.08 -15.98
C ILE A 101 6.83 8.79 -16.81
N GLY A 102 6.31 8.87 -18.03
CA GLY A 102 6.24 7.75 -18.97
C GLY A 102 4.88 7.04 -19.07
N TRP A 103 3.85 7.53 -18.36
CA TRP A 103 2.47 7.09 -18.54
C TRP A 103 1.66 8.16 -19.26
N GLU A 104 1.06 7.81 -20.40
CA GLU A 104 0.00 8.64 -20.98
C GLU A 104 -1.27 8.42 -20.14
N ALA A 105 -1.86 9.49 -19.61
CA ALA A 105 -3.16 9.39 -18.96
C ALA A 105 -4.16 8.88 -20.01
N GLU A 106 -4.77 7.71 -19.79
CA GLU A 106 -5.93 7.29 -20.58
C GLU A 106 -7.04 8.32 -20.33
N ASN A 107 -7.14 9.29 -21.25
CA ASN A 107 -8.12 10.36 -21.34
C ASN A 107 -8.28 11.27 -20.10
N GLY A 108 -7.37 12.23 -20.01
CA GLY A 108 -7.71 13.66 -20.03
C GLY A 108 -8.91 14.14 -19.22
N THR A 109 -8.77 14.27 -17.90
CA THR A 109 -9.30 15.43 -17.18
C THR A 109 -8.36 15.73 -16.01
N PRO A 110 -7.76 16.93 -15.91
CA PRO A 110 -6.95 17.29 -14.75
C PRO A 110 -7.87 17.45 -13.54
N THR A 111 -7.50 16.85 -12.41
CA THR A 111 -8.14 17.06 -11.11
C THR A 111 -7.75 18.46 -10.59
N PRO A 112 -8.69 19.25 -10.01
CA PRO A 112 -8.47 20.65 -9.60
C PRO A 112 -7.43 20.83 -8.50
#